data_AF-A0A1H9SGT8-F1
#
_entry.id   AF-A0A1H9SGT8-F1
#
_cell.length_a   1.000
_cell.length_b   1.000
_cell.length_c   1.000
_cell.angle_alpha   90.00
_cell.angle_beta   90.00
_cell.angle_gamma   90.00
#
_symmetry.space_group_name_H-M   'P 1'
#
loop_
_entity.id
_entity.type
_entity.pdbx_description
1 polymer ?
#
loop_
_entity_poly.entity_id
_entity_poly.type
_entity_poly.pdbx_seq_one_letter_code
_entity_poly.pdbx_strand_id
1 'polypeptide(L)'
;MFGIALVTAIGMLRPQTGALPVPADVPDAVCDVEGVDQTVFYARSPVAVDGTYSFQAGPHSLTDVMGGDPAELVDLEMAEGSSDLAGHTLISPRELADEHGWQVGGTVELSAPGISQDTIELTVGGIFQHSSVFPKFIVSYDAATELVPPQANTILMVGVNGDGTVEHEQLRANLEDAVEDHS
;
A
#
# COMPACT_ATOMS: atom_id res chain seq x y z
N MET A 1 17.51 2.70 -16.54
CA MET A 1 16.36 3.43 -15.97
C MET A 1 15.16 2.58 -16.35
N PHE A 2 14.82 1.64 -15.48
CA PHE A 2 13.69 0.73 -15.71
C PHE A 2 12.41 1.52 -15.42
N GLY A 3 11.48 1.51 -16.36
CA GLY A 3 10.25 2.29 -16.27
C GLY A 3 9.18 1.48 -15.56
N ILE A 4 8.67 2.02 -14.46
CA ILE A 4 7.54 1.45 -13.71
C ILE A 4 6.33 1.38 -14.66
N ALA A 5 5.77 0.18 -14.85
CA ALA A 5 4.49 0.00 -15.50
C ALA A 5 3.39 0.21 -14.45
N LEU A 6 2.79 1.40 -14.47
CA LEU A 6 1.74 1.76 -13.51
C LEU A 6 0.38 1.25 -13.98
N VAL A 7 -0.11 0.18 -13.39
CA VAL A 7 -1.51 -0.27 -13.55
C VAL A 7 -2.39 0.54 -12.61
N THR A 8 -2.67 1.78 -12.98
CA THR A 8 -3.69 2.54 -12.26
C THR A 8 -5.06 1.92 -12.49
N ALA A 9 -5.82 1.72 -11.41
CA ALA A 9 -7.27 1.47 -11.44
C ALA A 9 -8.05 2.55 -12.24
N ILE A 10 -7.41 3.70 -12.46
CA ILE A 10 -7.95 4.85 -13.19
C ILE A 10 -7.74 4.73 -14.71
N GLY A 11 -6.83 3.85 -15.16
CA GLY A 11 -6.40 3.76 -16.55
C GLY A 11 -7.03 2.63 -17.38
N MET A 12 -7.40 1.51 -16.76
CA MET A 12 -7.85 0.30 -17.50
C MET A 12 -9.37 0.11 -17.54
N LEU A 13 -10.14 1.10 -17.09
CA LEU A 13 -11.58 1.13 -17.30
C LEU A 13 -11.95 2.48 -17.92
N ARG A 14 -12.32 2.49 -19.21
CA ARG A 14 -13.10 3.58 -19.78
C ARG A 14 -14.32 3.04 -20.51
N PRO A 15 -15.46 3.75 -20.51
CA PRO A 15 -16.15 4.35 -19.35
C PRO A 15 -17.69 4.25 -19.48
N GLN A 16 -18.45 4.02 -18.40
CA GLN A 16 -19.80 4.64 -18.28
C GLN A 16 -20.29 4.88 -16.84
N THR A 17 -19.76 4.23 -15.80
CA THR A 17 -20.29 4.47 -14.44
C THR A 17 -19.29 4.01 -13.40
N GLY A 18 -18.77 4.94 -12.59
CA GLY A 18 -18.10 4.71 -11.30
C GLY A 18 -17.03 3.62 -11.28
N ALA A 19 -15.74 4.00 -11.33
CA ALA A 19 -14.62 3.09 -11.17
C ALA A 19 -14.85 2.15 -9.96
N LEU A 20 -15.03 0.86 -10.23
CA LEU A 20 -15.01 -0.16 -9.19
C LEU A 20 -13.57 -0.24 -8.67
N PRO A 21 -13.37 -0.44 -7.36
CA PRO A 21 -12.04 -0.67 -6.81
C PRO A 21 -11.39 -1.88 -7.48
N VAL A 22 -10.06 -1.90 -7.51
CA VAL A 22 -9.30 -3.04 -8.07
C VAL A 22 -9.68 -4.29 -7.26
N PRO A 23 -10.01 -5.43 -7.90
CA PRO A 23 -10.26 -6.68 -7.20
C PRO A 23 -9.11 -7.04 -6.26
N ALA A 24 -9.44 -7.62 -5.10
CA ALA A 24 -8.48 -7.83 -4.00
C ALA A 24 -7.32 -8.79 -4.36
N ASP A 25 -7.51 -9.63 -5.37
CA ASP A 25 -6.60 -10.66 -5.86
C ASP A 25 -5.69 -10.19 -7.01
N VAL A 26 -5.90 -8.99 -7.56
CA VAL A 26 -5.07 -8.45 -8.65
C VAL A 26 -3.59 -8.33 -8.29
N PRO A 27 -3.17 -7.86 -7.09
CA PRO A 27 -1.75 -7.79 -6.75
C PRO A 27 -1.05 -9.15 -6.84
N ASP A 28 -1.74 -10.21 -6.41
CA ASP A 28 -1.21 -11.57 -6.48
C ASP A 28 -1.14 -12.04 -7.94
N ALA A 29 -2.21 -11.79 -8.72
CA ALA A 29 -2.27 -12.18 -10.13
C ALA A 29 -1.15 -11.55 -10.97
N VAL A 30 -0.80 -10.27 -10.72
CA VAL A 30 0.27 -9.60 -11.47
C VAL A 30 1.67 -9.94 -10.98
N CYS A 31 1.83 -10.41 -9.74
CA CYS A 31 3.13 -10.80 -9.19
C CYS A 31 3.75 -11.99 -9.96
N ASP A 32 2.90 -12.90 -10.45
CA ASP A 32 3.34 -14.12 -11.14
C ASP A 32 3.51 -13.94 -12.67
N VAL A 33 3.32 -12.73 -13.19
CA VAL A 33 3.38 -12.46 -14.64
C VAL A 33 4.82 -12.49 -15.15
N GLU A 34 5.02 -13.12 -16.31
CA GLU A 34 6.32 -13.13 -16.99
C GLU A 34 6.81 -11.69 -17.26
N GLY A 35 8.02 -11.41 -16.79
CA GLY A 35 8.65 -10.11 -16.93
C GLY A 35 8.50 -9.19 -15.71
N VAL A 36 7.84 -9.65 -14.64
CA VAL A 36 7.68 -8.91 -13.38
C VAL A 36 8.81 -9.22 -12.40
N ASP A 37 9.41 -8.17 -11.84
CA ASP A 37 10.39 -8.25 -10.74
C ASP A 37 9.74 -7.93 -9.40
N GLN A 38 8.97 -6.84 -9.36
CA GLN A 38 8.35 -6.34 -8.13
C GLN A 38 6.95 -5.80 -8.39
N THR A 39 6.06 -6.05 -7.44
CA THR A 39 4.72 -5.46 -7.39
C THR A 39 4.64 -4.55 -6.17
N VAL A 40 4.23 -3.30 -6.39
CA VAL A 40 3.95 -2.33 -5.34
C VAL A 40 2.49 -1.96 -5.45
N PHE A 41 1.73 -1.95 -4.36
CA PHE A 41 0.33 -1.58 -4.43
C PHE A 41 -0.11 -0.77 -3.22
N TYR A 42 -1.02 0.16 -3.47
CA TYR A 42 -1.59 1.04 -2.47
C TYR A 42 -3.07 0.71 -2.27
N ALA A 43 -3.43 0.51 -1.00
CA ALA A 43 -4.78 0.19 -0.59
C ALA A 43 -5.16 0.96 0.68
N ARG A 44 -6.44 0.87 1.05
CA ARG A 44 -6.95 1.33 2.33
C ARG A 44 -7.58 0.19 3.09
N SER A 45 -7.30 0.15 4.38
CA SER A 45 -7.69 -0.91 5.28
C SER A 45 -8.40 -0.35 6.53
N PRO A 46 -9.43 -1.02 7.06
CA PRO A 46 -10.12 -0.63 8.29
C PRO A 46 -9.33 -1.03 9.54
N VAL A 47 -8.07 -0.59 9.61
CA VAL A 47 -7.17 -0.80 10.74
C VAL A 47 -6.75 0.54 11.35
N ALA A 48 -6.38 0.54 12.63
CA ALA A 48 -6.00 1.72 13.38
C ALA A 48 -4.68 1.49 14.13
N VAL A 49 -3.78 2.48 14.06
CA VAL A 49 -2.52 2.50 14.80
C VAL A 49 -2.69 3.33 16.06
N ASP A 50 -2.51 2.73 17.24
CA ASP A 50 -2.80 3.35 18.55
C ASP A 50 -4.18 4.04 18.58
N GLY A 51 -5.19 3.39 17.96
CA GLY A 51 -6.55 3.91 17.84
C GLY A 51 -6.73 5.06 16.82
N THR A 52 -5.69 5.43 16.09
CA THR A 52 -5.68 6.50 15.08
C THR A 52 -5.74 5.91 13.67
N TYR A 53 -6.41 6.61 12.76
CA TYR A 53 -6.49 6.26 11.34
C TYR A 53 -5.71 7.25 10.48
N SER A 54 -5.05 6.78 9.42
CA SER A 54 -4.30 7.65 8.52
C SER A 54 -5.23 8.55 7.68
N PHE A 55 -6.42 8.05 7.34
CA PHE A 55 -7.42 8.69 6.50
C PHE A 55 -8.77 8.76 7.21
N GLN A 56 -9.34 9.97 7.28
CA GLN A 56 -10.68 10.18 7.83
C GLN A 56 -11.50 11.07 6.88
N ALA A 57 -12.60 10.53 6.37
CA ALA A 57 -13.53 11.24 5.51
C ALA A 57 -14.97 11.01 5.98
N GLY A 58 -15.50 11.98 6.73
CA GLY A 58 -16.84 11.88 7.32
C GLY A 58 -16.95 10.67 8.26
N PRO A 59 -17.91 9.75 8.06
CA PRO A 59 -18.05 8.56 8.90
C PRO A 59 -17.02 7.46 8.60
N HIS A 60 -16.24 7.58 7.53
CA HIS A 60 -15.27 6.57 7.12
C HIS A 60 -13.89 6.89 7.70
N SER A 61 -13.37 5.97 8.50
CA SER A 61 -11.98 6.00 8.99
C SER A 61 -11.26 4.77 8.47
N LEU A 62 -10.16 4.99 7.76
CA LEU A 62 -9.36 3.96 7.12
C LEU A 62 -7.89 4.32 7.28
N THR A 63 -7.02 3.32 7.19
CA THR A 63 -5.58 3.50 7.17
C THR A 63 -5.05 3.13 5.80
N ASP A 64 -4.14 3.95 5.31
CA ASP A 64 -3.36 3.76 4.11
C ASP A 64 -2.39 2.62 4.35
N VAL A 65 -2.48 1.60 3.52
CA VAL A 65 -1.64 0.42 3.57
C VAL A 65 -0.96 0.19 2.23
N MET A 66 0.25 -0.35 2.26
CA MET A 66 1.03 -0.60 1.05
C MET A 66 1.72 -1.96 1.12
N GLY A 67 1.73 -2.68 -0.01
CA GLY A 67 2.67 -3.77 -0.23
C GLY A 67 3.82 -3.27 -1.10
N GLY A 68 5.05 -3.60 -0.73
CA GLY A 68 6.27 -3.07 -1.35
C GLY A 68 6.73 -1.74 -0.73
N ASP A 69 7.69 -1.08 -1.38
CA ASP A 69 8.29 0.17 -0.90
C ASP A 69 7.54 1.40 -1.46
N PRO A 70 6.99 2.29 -0.60
CA PRO A 70 6.36 3.55 -1.04
C PRO A 70 7.25 4.47 -1.88
N ALA A 71 8.57 4.41 -1.71
CA ALA A 71 9.52 5.21 -2.47
C ALA A 71 9.54 4.87 -3.97
N GLU A 72 9.02 3.70 -4.36
CA GLU A 72 8.85 3.31 -5.77
C GLU A 72 7.69 4.07 -6.44
N LEU A 73 6.70 4.54 -5.68
CA LEU A 73 5.55 5.26 -6.24
C LEU A 73 5.67 6.78 -6.11
N VAL A 74 6.31 7.25 -5.05
CA VAL A 74 6.39 8.68 -4.70
C VAL A 74 7.78 9.00 -4.17
N ASP A 75 8.32 10.15 -4.55
CA ASP A 75 9.55 10.67 -3.96
C ASP A 75 9.33 10.98 -2.46
N LEU A 76 9.90 10.15 -1.60
CA LEU A 76 9.72 10.19 -0.15
C LEU A 76 11.05 10.49 0.52
N GLU A 77 11.19 11.71 1.05
CA GLU A 77 12.40 12.10 1.77
C GLU A 77 12.42 11.48 3.17
N MET A 78 13.19 10.40 3.35
CA MET A 78 13.37 9.78 4.65
C MET A 78 14.22 10.65 5.57
N ALA A 79 13.72 10.93 6.76
CA ALA A 79 14.46 11.64 7.79
C ALA A 79 15.26 10.65 8.65
N GLU A 80 14.67 9.50 8.98
CA GLU A 80 15.26 8.41 9.77
C GLU A 80 14.72 7.05 9.31
N GLY A 81 15.51 5.98 9.41
CA GLY A 81 15.08 4.63 9.07
C GLY A 81 14.94 4.36 7.56
N SER A 82 14.01 3.47 7.20
CA SER A 82 13.76 3.01 5.83
C SER A 82 12.29 3.26 5.42
N SER A 83 12.04 3.42 4.12
CA SER A 83 10.68 3.45 3.56
C SER A 83 10.09 2.04 3.38
N ASP A 84 10.92 1.00 3.40
CA ASP A 84 10.52 -0.39 3.24
C ASP A 84 9.44 -0.82 4.26
N LEU A 85 8.30 -1.29 3.74
CA LEU A 85 7.12 -1.73 4.50
C LEU A 85 7.00 -3.26 4.56
N ALA A 86 8.11 -3.99 4.68
CA ALA A 86 8.09 -5.43 4.87
C ALA A 86 7.57 -5.85 6.26
N GLY A 87 6.83 -6.96 6.33
CA GLY A 87 6.44 -7.61 7.58
C GLY A 87 5.50 -6.77 8.44
N HIS A 88 5.82 -6.57 9.72
CA HIS A 88 5.03 -5.77 10.67
C HIS A 88 5.60 -4.38 10.86
N THR A 89 5.57 -3.58 9.80
CA THR A 89 6.21 -2.27 9.77
C THR A 89 5.20 -1.15 9.49
N LEU A 90 5.45 0.04 10.06
CA LEU A 90 4.89 1.30 9.61
C LEU A 90 5.97 2.34 9.33
N ILE A 91 5.61 3.34 8.54
CA ILE A 91 6.37 4.58 8.41
C ILE A 91 5.47 5.79 8.70
N SER A 92 6.02 6.85 9.29
CA SER A 92 5.24 8.02 9.74
C SER A 92 5.91 9.34 9.35
N PRO A 93 5.16 10.42 9.05
CA PRO A 93 5.75 11.73 8.89
C PRO A 93 6.29 12.24 10.25
N ARG A 94 7.41 12.97 10.22
CA ARG A 94 8.12 13.47 11.41
C ARG A 94 7.20 14.18 12.41
N GLU A 95 6.33 15.07 11.92
CA GLU A 95 5.40 15.82 12.78
C GLU A 95 4.51 14.90 13.62
N LEU A 96 3.97 13.84 13.02
CA LEU A 96 3.08 12.90 13.70
C LEU A 96 3.85 11.95 14.62
N ALA A 97 5.04 11.51 14.19
CA ALA A 97 5.92 10.71 15.04
C ALA A 97 6.32 11.49 16.31
N ASP A 98 6.66 12.77 16.18
CA ASP A 98 7.00 13.65 17.31
C ASP A 98 5.79 13.88 18.25
N GLU A 99 4.58 14.05 17.68
CA GLU A 99 3.33 14.22 18.45
C GLU A 99 3.01 12.98 19.30
N HIS A 100 3.15 11.78 18.72
CA HIS A 100 2.85 10.51 19.39
C HIS A 100 4.04 9.93 20.17
N GLY A 101 5.23 10.53 20.06
CA GLY A 101 6.46 10.02 20.68
C GLY A 101 6.98 8.74 20.03
N TRP A 102 6.59 8.45 18.79
CA TRP A 102 7.05 7.30 18.02
C TRP A 102 8.50 7.52 17.55
N GLN A 103 9.31 6.47 17.60
CA GLN A 103 10.73 6.50 17.22
C GLN A 103 11.05 5.27 16.38
N VAL A 104 11.99 5.39 15.43
CA VAL A 104 12.42 4.24 14.62
C VAL A 104 12.93 3.11 15.51
N GLY A 105 12.45 1.89 15.26
CA GLY A 105 12.70 0.70 16.06
C GLY A 105 11.81 0.55 17.30
N GLY A 106 10.99 1.55 17.62
CA GLY A 106 9.93 1.44 18.62
C GLY A 106 8.75 0.61 18.11
N THR A 107 7.88 0.20 19.04
CA THR A 107 6.65 -0.54 18.71
C THR A 107 5.39 0.27 18.99
N VAL A 108 4.36 0.03 18.18
CA VAL A 108 3.02 0.63 18.30
C VAL A 108 1.96 -0.44 18.06
N GLU A 109 0.74 -0.23 18.53
CA GLU A 109 -0.34 -1.22 18.37
C GLU A 109 -1.08 -1.01 17.04
N LEU A 110 -1.29 -2.10 16.28
CA LEU A 110 -2.27 -2.16 15.21
C LEU A 110 -3.50 -2.94 15.68
N SER A 111 -4.67 -2.38 15.39
CA SER A 111 -5.98 -2.97 15.72
C SER A 111 -6.92 -2.88 14.52
N ALA A 112 -8.00 -3.67 14.53
CA ALA A 112 -9.09 -3.57 13.54
C ALA A 112 -10.44 -3.33 14.23
N PRO A 113 -10.71 -2.09 14.72
CA PRO A 113 -11.89 -1.81 15.52
C PRO A 113 -13.20 -2.17 14.80
N GLY A 114 -14.04 -2.97 15.46
CA GLY A 114 -15.33 -3.41 14.91
C GLY A 114 -15.25 -4.61 13.96
N ILE A 115 -14.03 -5.11 13.69
CA ILE A 115 -13.79 -6.30 12.85
C ILE A 115 -13.16 -7.41 13.67
N SER A 116 -12.06 -7.12 14.36
CA SER A 116 -11.35 -8.07 15.23
C SER A 116 -11.14 -7.48 16.63
N GLN A 117 -11.02 -8.36 17.63
CA GLN A 117 -10.56 -8.01 18.98
C GLN A 117 -9.05 -8.23 19.15
N ASP A 118 -8.41 -8.90 18.20
CA ASP A 118 -6.98 -9.13 18.20
C ASP A 118 -6.24 -7.85 17.83
N THR A 119 -5.02 -7.73 18.35
CA THR A 119 -4.08 -6.66 18.02
C THR A 119 -2.72 -7.27 17.71
N ILE A 120 -1.92 -6.57 16.90
CA ILE A 120 -0.54 -6.93 16.60
C ILE A 120 0.37 -5.73 16.84
N GLU A 121 1.65 -5.99 17.13
CA GLU A 121 2.64 -4.93 17.29
C GLU A 121 3.29 -4.61 15.95
N LEU A 122 3.35 -3.31 15.60
CA LEU A 122 4.12 -2.83 14.47
C LEU A 122 5.42 -2.20 14.95
N THR A 123 6.47 -2.40 14.18
CA THR A 123 7.72 -1.66 14.32
C THR A 123 7.64 -0.37 13.51
N VAL A 124 8.05 0.75 14.10
CA VAL A 124 8.29 1.99 13.36
C VAL A 124 9.57 1.81 12.54
N GLY A 125 9.43 1.50 11.25
CA GLY A 125 10.56 1.22 10.35
C GLY A 125 11.23 2.50 9.84
N GLY A 126 10.48 3.59 9.76
CA GLY A 126 10.99 4.84 9.23
C GLY A 126 10.15 6.07 9.60
N ILE A 127 10.82 7.21 9.58
CA ILE A 127 10.21 8.52 9.73
C ILE A 127 10.60 9.36 8.52
N PHE A 128 9.63 9.82 7.77
CA PHE A 128 9.85 10.66 6.59
C PHE A 128 9.53 12.13 6.87
N GLN A 129 10.06 13.03 6.04
CA GLN A 129 9.70 14.45 6.09
C GLN A 129 8.24 14.66 5.67
N HIS A 130 7.79 15.90 5.57
CA HIS A 130 6.43 16.16 5.09
C HIS A 130 6.20 15.60 3.67
N SER A 131 5.12 14.84 3.47
CA SER A 131 4.64 14.42 2.15
C SER A 131 3.22 14.92 1.92
N SER A 132 2.99 15.58 0.79
CA SER A 132 1.63 15.98 0.39
C SER A 132 0.78 14.79 -0.08
N VAL A 133 1.43 13.67 -0.47
CA VAL A 133 0.73 12.45 -0.89
C VAL A 133 0.36 11.61 0.33
N PHE A 134 1.30 11.49 1.29
CA PHE A 134 1.11 10.75 2.52
C PHE A 134 1.22 11.70 3.73
N PRO A 135 0.14 12.45 4.03
CA PRO A 135 0.16 13.42 5.14
C PRO A 135 0.16 12.76 6.52
N LYS A 136 -0.05 11.44 6.60
CA LYS A 136 -0.03 10.63 7.82
C LYS A 136 0.78 9.35 7.60
N PHE A 137 0.78 8.44 8.58
CA PHE A 137 1.48 7.17 8.51
C PHE A 137 0.92 6.22 7.44
N ILE A 138 1.77 5.27 7.03
CA ILE A 138 1.44 4.17 6.12
C ILE A 138 1.83 2.88 6.84
N VAL A 139 0.99 1.86 6.73
CA VAL A 139 1.22 0.54 7.34
C VAL A 139 1.48 -0.50 6.25
N SER A 140 2.31 -1.49 6.55
CA SER A 140 2.48 -2.69 5.74
C SER A 140 1.15 -3.40 5.50
N TYR A 141 0.89 -3.78 4.24
CA TYR A 141 -0.31 -4.54 3.90
C TYR A 141 -0.33 -5.91 4.58
N ASP A 142 0.83 -6.57 4.67
CA ASP A 142 0.99 -7.88 5.33
C ASP A 142 0.42 -7.85 6.75
N ALA A 143 0.83 -6.87 7.55
CA ALA A 143 0.32 -6.67 8.91
C ALA A 143 -1.20 -6.42 8.96
N ALA A 144 -1.74 -5.63 8.04
CA ALA A 144 -3.16 -5.37 8.00
C ALA A 144 -3.96 -6.65 7.68
N THR A 145 -3.50 -7.48 6.75
CA THR A 145 -4.18 -8.73 6.35
C THR A 145 -4.18 -9.83 7.40
N GLU A 146 -3.38 -9.71 8.46
CA GLU A 146 -3.48 -10.60 9.62
C GLU A 146 -4.70 -10.28 10.49
N LEU A 147 -5.14 -9.02 10.51
CA LEU A 147 -6.27 -8.58 11.33
C LEU A 147 -7.59 -8.50 10.57
N VAL A 148 -7.54 -8.25 9.26
CA VAL A 148 -8.74 -8.11 8.42
C VAL A 148 -8.67 -9.02 7.19
N PRO A 149 -9.79 -9.61 6.76
CA PRO A 149 -9.79 -10.41 5.55
C PRO A 149 -9.42 -9.53 4.33
N PRO A 150 -8.76 -10.08 3.29
CA PRO A 150 -8.35 -9.31 2.11
C PRO A 150 -9.48 -8.47 1.49
N GLN A 151 -10.72 -8.97 1.51
CA GLN A 151 -11.90 -8.29 0.96
C GLN A 151 -12.34 -7.04 1.75
N ALA A 152 -11.83 -6.85 2.97
CA ALA A 152 -12.04 -5.62 3.74
C ALA A 152 -11.11 -4.49 3.28
N ASN A 153 -10.04 -4.82 2.55
CA ASN A 153 -9.13 -3.84 1.97
C ASN A 153 -9.70 -3.33 0.64
N THR A 154 -9.50 -2.05 0.38
CA THR A 154 -9.83 -1.41 -0.89
C THR A 154 -8.55 -1.06 -1.61
N ILE A 155 -8.19 -1.82 -2.65
CA ILE A 155 -7.02 -1.55 -3.48
C ILE A 155 -7.33 -0.39 -4.42
N LEU A 156 -6.45 0.61 -4.42
CA LEU A 156 -6.61 1.86 -5.16
C LEU A 156 -5.64 1.94 -6.35
N MET A 157 -4.47 1.32 -6.24
CA MET A 157 -3.43 1.37 -7.26
C MET A 157 -2.51 0.16 -7.16
N VAL A 158 -2.08 -0.35 -8.31
CA VAL A 158 -1.03 -1.38 -8.43
C VAL A 158 0.03 -0.86 -9.42
N GLY A 159 1.29 -0.94 -9.03
CA GLY A 159 2.45 -0.60 -9.85
C GLY A 159 3.33 -1.83 -9.96
N VAL A 160 3.91 -2.02 -11.14
CA VAL A 160 4.72 -3.19 -11.44
C VAL A 160 6.04 -2.73 -12.06
N ASN A 161 7.14 -3.26 -11.51
CA ASN A 161 8.48 -3.09 -12.06
C ASN A 161 8.85 -4.33 -12.85
N GLY A 162 9.34 -4.12 -14.08
CA GLY A 162 9.79 -5.21 -14.93
C GLY A 162 11.19 -5.68 -14.59
N ASP A 163 11.45 -6.99 -14.71
CA ASP A 163 12.76 -7.62 -14.53
C ASP A 163 13.75 -7.34 -15.67
N GLY A 164 13.28 -6.69 -16.73
CA GLY A 164 14.05 -6.35 -17.94
C GLY A 164 14.20 -7.49 -18.93
N THR A 165 13.52 -8.62 -18.73
CA THR A 165 13.51 -9.75 -19.68
C THR A 165 12.57 -9.50 -20.86
N VAL A 166 11.56 -8.66 -20.69
CA VAL A 166 10.59 -8.25 -21.71
C VAL A 166 10.56 -6.73 -21.89
N GLU A 167 10.23 -6.27 -23.10
CA GLU A 167 10.03 -4.84 -23.39
C GLU A 167 8.76 -4.31 -22.71
N HIS A 168 8.74 -3.01 -22.39
CA HIS A 168 7.65 -2.37 -21.63
C HIS A 168 6.25 -2.64 -22.23
N GLU A 169 6.13 -2.60 -23.55
CA GLU A 169 4.83 -2.83 -24.22
C GLU A 169 4.37 -4.29 -24.10
N GLN A 170 5.31 -5.24 -24.10
CA GLN A 170 5.02 -6.65 -23.87
C GLN A 170 4.64 -6.90 -22.40
N LEU A 171 5.36 -6.27 -21.45
CA LEU A 171 5.01 -6.32 -20.04
C LEU A 171 3.59 -5.80 -19.81
N ARG A 172 3.25 -4.67 -20.42
CA ARG A 172 1.90 -4.08 -20.36
C ARG A 172 0.85 -5.06 -20.88
N ALA A 173 1.08 -5.70 -22.03
CA ALA A 173 0.14 -6.67 -22.58
C ALA A 173 -0.02 -7.90 -21.68
N ASN A 174 1.07 -8.44 -21.13
CA ASN A 174 1.03 -9.58 -20.21
C ASN A 174 0.21 -9.25 -18.95
N LEU A 175 0.37 -8.03 -18.42
CA LEU A 175 -0.39 -7.54 -17.27
C LEU A 175 -1.87 -7.34 -17.59
N GLU A 176 -2.21 -6.84 -18.78
CA GLU A 176 -3.60 -6.70 -19.23
C GLU A 176 -4.31 -8.06 -19.32
N ASP A 177 -3.66 -9.04 -19.95
CA ASP A 177 -4.19 -10.40 -20.06
C ASP A 177 -4.43 -11.02 -18.68
N ALA A 178 -3.49 -10.84 -17.74
CA ALA A 178 -3.62 -11.37 -16.38
C ALA A 178 -4.75 -10.71 -15.58
N VAL A 179 -5.07 -9.44 -15.83
CA VAL A 179 -6.15 -8.73 -15.11
C VAL A 179 -7.53 -9.03 -15.72
N GLU A 180 -7.63 -9.22 -17.04
CA GLU A 180 -8.90 -9.55 -17.71
C GLU A 180 -9.51 -10.86 -17.16
N ASP A 181 -8.68 -11.86 -16.85
CA ASP A 181 -9.09 -13.15 -16.28
C ASP A 181 -9.70 -13.04 -14.86
N HIS A 182 -9.52 -11.90 -14.19
CA HIS A 182 -9.97 -11.64 -12.82
C HIS A 182 -11.10 -10.59 -12.73
N SER A 183 -11.69 -10.21 -13.88
CA SER A 183 -12.72 -9.15 -14.00
C SER A 183 -14.13 -9.62 -14.37
#